data_AF-A0A4S2ADM0-F1
#
_entry.id   AF-A0A4S2ADM0-F1
#
_cell.length_a   1.000
_cell.length_b   1.000
_cell.length_c   1.000
_cell.angle_alpha   90.00
_cell.angle_beta   90.00
_cell.angle_gamma   90.00
#
_symmetry.space_group_name_H-M   'P 1'
#
loop_
_entity.id
_entity.type
_entity.pdbx_description
1 polymer ?
#
loop_
_entity_poly.entity_id
_entity_poly.type
_entity_poly.pdbx_seq_one_letter_code
_entity_poly.pdbx_strand_id
1 'polypeptide(L)'
;MLKNDKDRSYFPFDAFKVERWDIEHIASLKDAIPDKTERKQWLNDVKPYFDKNVPGGKNILKNIDSCDIYDDTEFERLFEQVNDHFNYKIINQETGVIEDINGISNLTLLDSFTNRSYKNAVFPIKRKTIIERDKSGGFVPLCTKNTFLKYFSDYPPKISFWTEDDRQKYEDDLAMVLNQYMEVE
;
A
#
# COMPACT_ATOMS: atom_id res chain seq x y z
N MET A 1 7.46 -6.73 15.51
CA MET A 1 7.19 -5.38 16.02
C MET A 1 8.47 -4.83 16.64
N LEU A 2 8.67 -3.51 16.67
CA LEU A 2 9.84 -2.91 17.30
C LEU A 2 9.89 -3.27 18.79
N LYS A 3 10.93 -3.98 19.21
CA LYS A 3 11.16 -4.37 20.61
C LYS A 3 11.74 -3.17 21.35
N ASN A 4 10.94 -2.50 22.18
CA ASN A 4 11.41 -1.39 22.99
C ASN A 4 10.92 -1.51 24.43
N ASP A 5 11.72 -2.18 25.26
CA ASP A 5 11.43 -2.40 26.69
C ASP A 5 11.47 -1.10 27.53
N LYS A 6 11.85 0.03 26.91
CA LYS A 6 11.95 1.34 27.56
C LYS A 6 10.97 2.35 26.98
N ASP A 7 10.15 1.98 26.00
CA ASP A 7 9.09 2.86 25.52
C ASP A 7 8.06 3.06 26.62
N ARG A 8 7.75 4.33 26.91
CA ARG A 8 6.71 4.70 27.89
C ARG A 8 5.43 5.18 27.21
N SER A 9 5.37 5.07 25.88
CA SER A 9 4.17 5.39 25.10
C SER A 9 3.14 4.29 25.33
N TYR A 10 2.00 4.66 25.92
CA TYR A 10 0.89 3.73 26.12
C TYR A 10 0.15 3.52 24.80
N PHE A 11 -0.29 2.28 24.57
CA PHE A 11 -1.22 2.01 23.46
C PHE A 11 -2.53 2.79 23.71
N PRO A 12 -3.03 3.58 22.74
CA PRO A 12 -4.20 4.43 22.95
C PRO A 12 -5.49 3.61 22.81
N PHE A 13 -5.79 2.80 23.83
CA PHE A 13 -6.98 1.92 23.86
C PHE A 13 -8.29 2.68 23.63
N ASP A 14 -8.40 3.91 24.13
CA ASP A 14 -9.60 4.73 23.93
C ASP A 14 -9.83 5.04 22.46
N ALA A 15 -8.78 5.46 21.73
CA ALA A 15 -8.84 5.65 20.30
C ALA A 15 -9.15 4.32 19.59
N PHE A 16 -8.47 3.24 19.96
CA PHE A 16 -8.73 1.92 19.40
C PHE A 16 -10.19 1.46 19.54
N LYS A 17 -10.82 1.76 20.68
CA LYS A 17 -12.19 1.35 20.97
C LYS A 17 -13.26 2.23 20.32
N VAL A 18 -12.98 3.53 20.14
CA VAL A 18 -13.95 4.49 19.59
C VAL A 18 -13.98 4.46 18.06
N GLU A 19 -12.84 4.21 17.43
CA GLU A 19 -12.75 4.16 15.97
C GLU A 19 -13.47 2.94 15.38
N ARG A 20 -13.81 3.04 14.09
CA ARG A 20 -14.23 1.90 13.27
C ARG A 20 -13.05 1.44 12.44
N TRP A 21 -12.90 0.13 12.31
CA TRP A 21 -11.75 -0.48 11.65
C TRP A 21 -12.17 -1.23 10.41
N ASP A 22 -11.46 -0.99 9.32
CA ASP A 22 -11.57 -1.74 8.06
C ASP A 22 -10.25 -2.53 7.85
N ILE A 23 -10.34 -3.65 7.13
CA ILE A 23 -9.16 -4.33 6.61
C ILE A 23 -8.69 -3.56 5.38
N GLU A 24 -7.41 -3.25 5.34
CA GLU A 24 -6.77 -2.50 4.27
C GLU A 24 -5.76 -3.37 3.52
N HIS A 25 -5.88 -3.42 2.19
CA HIS A 25 -4.87 -4.03 1.32
C HIS A 25 -3.66 -3.11 1.16
N ILE A 26 -2.45 -3.62 1.34
CA ILE A 26 -1.21 -2.82 1.25
C ILE A 26 -0.92 -2.47 -0.23
N ALA A 27 -0.83 -3.48 -1.09
CA ALA A 27 -0.80 -3.32 -2.53
C ALA A 27 -2.22 -3.14 -3.10
N SER A 28 -2.36 -2.34 -4.15
CA SER A 28 -3.67 -2.04 -4.74
C SER A 28 -4.23 -3.20 -5.55
N LEU A 29 -5.55 -3.33 -5.50
CA LEU A 29 -6.35 -4.14 -6.41
C LEU A 29 -6.71 -3.30 -7.67
N LYS A 30 -6.98 -3.97 -8.79
CA LYS A 30 -7.38 -3.34 -10.07
C LYS A 30 -8.90 -3.11 -10.19
N ASP A 31 -9.59 -2.93 -9.09
CA ASP A 31 -11.06 -3.04 -8.99
C ASP A 31 -11.79 -1.71 -8.78
N ALA A 32 -11.08 -0.58 -8.62
CA ALA A 32 -11.70 0.75 -8.54
C ALA A 32 -11.04 1.75 -9.49
N ILE A 33 -11.54 1.77 -10.73
CA ILE A 33 -11.17 2.79 -11.73
C ILE A 33 -11.71 4.15 -11.27
N PRO A 34 -10.90 5.22 -11.27
CA PRO A 34 -11.36 6.57 -10.92
C PRO A 34 -12.47 7.08 -11.84
N ASP A 35 -13.45 7.78 -11.24
CA ASP A 35 -14.50 8.48 -11.97
C ASP A 35 -13.89 9.54 -12.91
N LYS A 36 -14.57 9.87 -14.01
CA LYS A 36 -14.08 10.83 -15.03
C LYS A 36 -13.57 12.15 -14.46
N THR A 37 -14.22 12.65 -13.40
CA THR A 37 -13.86 13.89 -12.71
C THR A 37 -12.57 13.77 -11.89
N GLU A 38 -12.20 12.57 -11.45
CA GLU A 38 -11.04 12.27 -10.60
C GLU A 38 -9.80 11.84 -11.41
N ARG A 39 -9.99 11.34 -12.65
CA ARG A 39 -8.91 10.76 -13.50
C ARG A 39 -7.67 11.65 -13.62
N LYS A 40 -7.85 12.94 -13.90
CA LYS A 40 -6.73 13.89 -14.03
C LYS A 40 -5.93 14.02 -12.74
N GLN A 41 -6.64 14.13 -11.62
CA GLN A 41 -6.00 14.27 -10.31
C GLN A 41 -5.26 12.98 -9.96
N TRP A 42 -5.89 11.83 -10.18
CA TRP A 42 -5.28 10.52 -9.96
C TRP A 42 -3.98 10.33 -10.75
N LEU A 43 -3.96 10.67 -12.05
CA LEU A 43 -2.76 10.60 -12.89
C LEU A 43 -1.64 11.52 -12.36
N ASN A 44 -1.99 12.74 -11.92
CA ASN A 44 -1.04 13.67 -11.34
C ASN A 44 -0.47 13.18 -10.00
N ASP A 45 -1.29 12.51 -9.18
CA ASP A 45 -0.89 12.03 -7.86
C ASP A 45 0.09 10.87 -7.97
N VAL A 46 -0.10 9.95 -8.93
CA VAL A 46 0.78 8.78 -9.10
C VAL A 46 2.09 9.10 -9.82
N LYS A 47 2.08 10.09 -10.72
CA LYS A 47 3.21 10.45 -11.59
C LYS A 47 4.56 10.66 -10.84
N PRO A 48 4.63 11.34 -9.68
CA PRO A 48 5.89 11.55 -8.96
C PRO A 48 6.56 10.27 -8.46
N TYR A 49 5.81 9.16 -8.34
CA TYR A 49 6.29 7.91 -7.74
C TYR A 49 6.75 6.88 -8.77
N PHE A 50 6.65 7.17 -10.06
CA PHE A 50 7.05 6.27 -11.13
C PHE A 50 8.56 6.01 -11.17
N ASP A 51 8.94 4.75 -11.33
CA ASP A 51 10.33 4.32 -11.51
C ASP A 51 10.61 4.04 -13.00
N LYS A 52 11.40 4.91 -13.63
CA LYS A 52 11.75 4.80 -15.06
C LYS A 52 12.56 3.54 -15.40
N ASN A 53 13.08 2.84 -14.39
CA ASN A 53 13.87 1.62 -14.56
C ASN A 53 13.02 0.35 -14.54
N VAL A 54 11.74 0.43 -14.14
CA VAL A 54 10.80 -0.69 -14.31
C VAL A 54 10.45 -0.81 -15.79
N PRO A 55 10.36 -2.03 -16.35
CA PRO A 55 9.96 -2.23 -17.75
C PRO A 55 8.68 -1.47 -18.09
N GLY A 56 8.69 -0.76 -19.23
CA GLY A 56 7.56 0.07 -19.66
C GLY A 56 7.41 1.41 -18.93
N GLY A 57 8.06 1.62 -17.78
CA GLY A 57 7.85 2.82 -16.93
C GLY A 57 8.06 4.16 -17.65
N LYS A 58 9.07 4.27 -18.53
CA LYS A 58 9.26 5.47 -19.37
C LYS A 58 8.12 5.71 -20.36
N ASN A 59 7.56 4.64 -20.92
CA ASN A 59 6.47 4.73 -21.88
C ASN A 59 5.15 5.08 -21.17
N ILE A 60 4.88 4.44 -20.02
CA ILE A 60 3.71 4.73 -19.20
C ILE A 60 3.72 6.19 -18.77
N LEU A 61 4.85 6.73 -18.33
CA LEU A 61 4.98 8.16 -18.00
C LEU A 61 4.64 9.09 -19.17
N LYS A 62 5.03 8.74 -20.41
CA LYS A 62 4.63 9.51 -21.59
C LYS A 62 3.13 9.42 -21.84
N ASN A 63 2.55 8.22 -21.71
CA ASN A 63 1.12 8.01 -21.86
C ASN A 63 0.31 8.80 -20.81
N ILE A 64 0.81 8.88 -19.56
CA ILE A 64 0.21 9.74 -18.52
C ILE A 64 0.14 11.20 -18.97
N ASP A 65 1.19 11.70 -19.63
CA ASP A 65 1.26 13.09 -20.07
C ASP A 65 0.36 13.42 -21.28
N SER A 66 0.02 12.40 -22.07
CA SER A 66 -0.76 12.56 -23.32
C SER A 66 -2.16 11.96 -23.29
N CYS A 67 -2.56 11.31 -22.19
CA CYS A 67 -3.82 10.57 -22.08
C CYS A 67 -5.03 11.49 -22.26
N ASP A 68 -5.96 11.11 -23.14
CA ASP A 68 -7.30 11.67 -23.12
C ASP A 68 -8.11 11.03 -21.99
N ILE A 69 -8.24 11.74 -20.87
CA ILE A 69 -8.98 11.26 -19.69
C ILE A 69 -10.48 11.04 -19.97
N TYR A 70 -11.02 11.56 -21.07
CA TYR A 70 -12.43 11.41 -21.43
C TYR A 70 -12.70 10.17 -22.28
N ASP A 71 -11.65 9.60 -22.91
CA ASP A 71 -11.69 8.30 -23.58
C ASP A 71 -11.58 7.19 -22.52
N ASP A 72 -12.66 6.44 -22.36
CA ASP A 72 -12.74 5.37 -21.37
C ASP A 72 -11.77 4.21 -21.70
N THR A 73 -11.65 3.84 -22.97
CA THR A 73 -10.78 2.72 -23.38
C THR A 73 -9.31 3.07 -23.22
N GLU A 74 -8.92 4.30 -23.60
CA GLU A 74 -7.55 4.76 -23.41
C GLU A 74 -7.20 4.82 -21.92
N PHE A 75 -8.07 5.42 -21.11
CA PHE A 75 -7.83 5.58 -19.69
C PHE A 75 -7.79 4.25 -18.94
N GLU A 76 -8.71 3.32 -19.20
CA GLU A 76 -8.74 2.01 -18.56
C GLU A 76 -7.45 1.22 -18.84
N ARG A 77 -6.98 1.22 -20.09
CA ARG A 77 -5.70 0.60 -20.45
C ARG A 77 -4.53 1.25 -19.69
N LEU A 78 -4.52 2.58 -19.59
CA LEU A 78 -3.47 3.28 -18.85
C LEU A 78 -3.56 2.99 -17.34
N PHE A 79 -4.76 2.93 -16.78
CA PHE A 79 -5.01 2.58 -15.38
C PHE A 79 -4.44 1.20 -15.05
N GLU A 80 -4.67 0.20 -15.90
CA GLU A 80 -4.08 -1.14 -15.72
C GLU A 80 -2.55 -1.09 -15.77
N GLN A 81 -1.98 -0.39 -16.76
CA GLN A 81 -0.53 -0.23 -16.89
C GLN A 81 0.10 0.43 -15.66
N VAL A 82 -0.56 1.45 -15.10
CA VAL A 82 -0.12 2.14 -13.89
C VAL A 82 -0.16 1.20 -12.69
N ASN A 83 -1.24 0.43 -12.52
CA ASN A 83 -1.35 -0.55 -11.43
C ASN A 83 -0.29 -1.65 -11.56
N ASP A 84 -0.09 -2.19 -12.76
CA ASP A 84 0.94 -3.20 -13.02
C ASP A 84 2.34 -2.68 -12.77
N HIS A 85 2.59 -1.40 -13.11
CA HIS A 85 3.85 -0.75 -12.77
C HIS A 85 4.07 -0.78 -11.26
N PHE A 86 3.13 -0.31 -10.43
CA PHE A 86 3.33 -0.28 -8.98
C PHE A 86 3.30 -1.66 -8.30
N ASN A 87 2.66 -2.65 -8.93
CA ASN A 87 2.63 -4.04 -8.48
C ASN A 87 3.72 -4.91 -9.12
N TYR A 88 4.61 -4.34 -9.95
CA TYR A 88 5.64 -5.07 -10.71
C TYR A 88 6.52 -5.98 -9.85
N LYS A 89 6.65 -5.68 -8.55
CA LYS A 89 7.48 -6.44 -7.60
C LYS A 89 6.79 -7.60 -6.89
N ILE A 90 5.50 -7.81 -7.15
CA ILE A 90 4.68 -8.88 -6.56
C ILE A 90 3.78 -9.57 -7.59
N ILE A 91 3.58 -8.97 -8.78
CA ILE A 91 2.84 -9.58 -9.87
C ILE A 91 3.69 -10.66 -10.55
N ASN A 92 3.10 -11.84 -10.74
CA ASN A 92 3.70 -12.90 -11.52
C ASN A 92 3.77 -12.47 -12.99
N GLN A 93 4.99 -12.45 -13.56
CA GLN A 93 5.24 -11.88 -14.89
C GLN A 93 4.72 -12.77 -16.03
N GLU A 94 4.44 -14.04 -15.77
CA GLU A 94 3.90 -14.98 -16.76
C GLU A 94 2.38 -14.92 -16.78
N THR A 95 1.75 -14.85 -15.60
CA THR A 95 0.28 -14.91 -15.47
C THR A 95 -0.39 -13.54 -15.37
N GLY A 96 0.36 -12.49 -15.00
CA GLY A 96 -0.19 -11.16 -14.75
C GLY A 96 -1.05 -11.08 -13.48
N VAL A 97 -0.91 -12.05 -12.58
CA VAL A 97 -1.69 -12.14 -11.33
C VAL A 97 -0.77 -11.99 -10.13
N ILE A 98 -1.26 -11.33 -9.07
CA ILE A 98 -0.57 -11.30 -7.77
C ILE A 98 -1.02 -12.54 -6.99
N GLU A 99 -0.06 -13.38 -6.65
CA GLU A 99 -0.30 -14.56 -5.82
C GLU A 99 -0.62 -14.13 -4.38
N ASP A 100 -1.66 -14.76 -3.83
CA ASP A 100 -2.15 -14.51 -2.47
C ASP A 100 -2.44 -13.02 -2.17
N ILE A 101 -3.15 -12.36 -3.09
CA ILE A 101 -3.48 -10.93 -2.97
C ILE A 101 -4.32 -10.60 -1.73
N ASN A 102 -5.05 -11.58 -1.19
CA ASN A 102 -5.82 -11.49 0.05
C ASN A 102 -5.09 -12.13 1.25
N GLY A 103 -3.83 -12.48 1.09
CA GLY A 103 -2.98 -13.05 2.13
C GLY A 103 -2.64 -12.05 3.21
N ILE A 104 -2.32 -12.54 4.41
CA ILE A 104 -2.02 -11.68 5.56
C ILE A 104 -0.83 -10.75 5.32
N SER A 105 0.12 -11.17 4.46
CA SER A 105 1.26 -10.36 4.01
C SER A 105 0.88 -9.16 3.15
N ASN A 106 -0.37 -9.07 2.69
CA ASN A 106 -0.92 -7.93 1.96
C ASN A 106 -2.03 -7.20 2.74
N LEU A 107 -2.27 -7.51 4.01
CA LEU A 107 -3.37 -6.93 4.79
C LEU A 107 -2.88 -6.20 6.05
N THR A 108 -3.57 -5.11 6.38
CA THR A 108 -3.37 -4.34 7.62
C THR A 108 -4.70 -3.87 8.19
N LEU A 109 -4.71 -3.43 9.44
CA LEU A 109 -5.87 -2.81 10.07
C LEU A 109 -5.78 -1.28 9.96
N LEU A 110 -6.83 -0.61 9.51
CA LEU A 110 -6.84 0.85 9.38
C LEU A 110 -8.21 1.42 9.75
N ASP A 111 -8.24 2.65 10.26
CA ASP A 111 -9.52 3.28 10.55
C ASP A 111 -10.33 3.48 9.26
N SER A 112 -11.65 3.26 9.34
CA SER A 112 -12.53 3.26 8.17
C SER A 112 -12.54 4.60 7.45
N PHE A 113 -12.32 5.72 8.15
CA PHE A 113 -12.29 7.04 7.53
C PHE A 113 -11.05 7.20 6.63
N THR A 114 -9.86 6.91 7.17
CA THR A 114 -8.60 6.97 6.42
C THR A 114 -8.60 5.96 5.27
N ASN A 115 -9.02 4.70 5.52
CA ASN A 115 -9.12 3.67 4.49
C ASN A 115 -9.96 4.14 3.29
N ARG A 116 -11.16 4.65 3.55
CA ARG A 116 -12.09 5.07 2.48
C ARG A 116 -11.69 6.37 1.80
N SER A 117 -10.84 7.19 2.43
CA SER A 117 -10.43 8.50 1.90
C SER A 117 -9.68 8.41 0.58
N TYR A 118 -8.92 7.33 0.34
CA TYR A 118 -8.12 7.14 -0.87
C TYR A 118 -8.56 5.93 -1.71
N LYS A 119 -9.65 5.24 -1.33
CA LYS A 119 -10.20 4.07 -2.07
C LYS A 119 -9.11 3.02 -2.37
N ASN A 120 -9.09 2.43 -3.57
CA ASN A 120 -8.06 1.46 -3.98
C ASN A 120 -6.85 2.14 -4.64
N ALA A 121 -6.33 3.22 -4.05
CA ALA A 121 -5.14 3.89 -4.55
C ALA A 121 -3.90 2.98 -4.56
N VAL A 122 -2.93 3.24 -5.44
CA VAL A 122 -1.68 2.48 -5.50
C VAL A 122 -0.84 2.67 -4.23
N PHE A 123 0.00 1.69 -3.89
CA PHE A 123 0.83 1.67 -2.67
C PHE A 123 1.51 3.01 -2.29
N PRO A 124 2.19 3.75 -3.19
CA PRO A 124 2.84 5.00 -2.80
C PRO A 124 1.88 6.09 -2.35
N ILE A 125 0.64 6.11 -2.87
CA ILE A 125 -0.41 7.04 -2.44
C ILE A 125 -0.90 6.64 -1.06
N LYS A 126 -1.22 5.36 -0.85
CA LYS A 126 -1.60 4.82 0.47
C LYS A 126 -0.54 5.17 1.52
N ARG A 127 0.73 4.89 1.21
CA ARG A 127 1.88 5.22 2.04
C ARG A 127 1.96 6.71 2.39
N LYS A 128 1.80 7.60 1.41
CA LYS A 128 1.78 9.05 1.63
C LYS A 128 0.67 9.42 2.62
N THR A 129 -0.54 8.90 2.42
CA THR A 129 -1.69 9.20 3.29
C THR A 129 -1.46 8.72 4.72
N ILE A 130 -0.93 7.51 4.91
CA ILE A 130 -0.60 7.00 6.26
C ILE A 130 0.45 7.89 6.95
N ILE A 131 1.46 8.36 6.22
CA ILE A 131 2.47 9.29 6.76
C ILE A 131 1.85 10.63 7.15
N GLU A 132 0.95 11.17 6.32
CA GLU A 132 0.26 12.43 6.61
C GLU A 132 -0.66 12.29 7.83
N ARG A 133 -1.36 11.16 7.94
CA ARG A 133 -2.20 10.83 9.09
C ARG A 133 -1.38 10.75 10.38
N ASP A 134 -0.27 10.02 10.37
CA ASP A 134 0.66 9.92 11.52
C ASP A 134 1.22 11.30 11.90
N LYS A 135 1.65 12.10 10.91
CA LYS A 135 2.14 13.48 11.12
C LYS A 135 1.09 14.42 11.72
N SER A 136 -0.19 14.22 11.42
CA SER A 136 -1.30 15.01 11.99
C SER A 136 -1.63 14.63 13.44
N GLY A 137 -0.93 13.65 14.04
CA GLY A 137 -1.26 13.10 15.36
C GLY A 137 -2.43 12.10 15.32
N GLY A 138 -2.81 11.64 14.12
CA GLY A 138 -3.81 10.61 13.95
C GLY A 138 -3.35 9.26 14.46
N PHE A 139 -4.22 8.54 15.15
CA PHE A 139 -3.89 7.19 15.57
C PHE A 139 -3.87 6.24 14.37
N VAL A 140 -2.69 5.68 14.10
CA VAL A 140 -2.48 4.58 13.14
C VAL A 140 -1.92 3.40 13.94
N PRO A 141 -2.50 2.18 13.82
CA PRO A 141 -1.96 1.01 14.49
C PRO A 141 -0.47 0.83 14.18
N LEU A 142 0.33 0.49 15.20
CA LEU A 142 1.78 0.45 15.09
C LEU A 142 2.24 -0.49 13.96
N CYS A 143 1.60 -1.65 13.83
CA CYS A 143 1.93 -2.61 12.78
C CYS A 143 1.68 -2.01 11.39
N THR A 144 0.48 -1.46 11.15
CA THR A 144 0.11 -0.75 9.91
C THR A 144 1.11 0.35 9.57
N LYS A 145 1.47 1.18 10.55
CA LYS A 145 2.48 2.23 10.37
C LYS A 145 3.82 1.64 9.92
N ASN A 146 4.31 0.62 10.62
CA ASN A 146 5.59 -0.02 10.31
C ASN A 146 5.60 -0.67 8.93
N THR A 147 4.49 -1.26 8.49
CA THR A 147 4.30 -1.83 7.17
C THR A 147 4.47 -0.77 6.08
N PHE A 148 3.71 0.33 6.14
CA PHE A 148 3.81 1.40 5.14
C PHE A 148 5.14 2.17 5.21
N LEU A 149 5.77 2.25 6.39
CA LEU A 149 7.10 2.82 6.55
C LEU A 149 8.25 1.86 6.18
N LYS A 150 7.94 0.58 5.92
CA LYS A 150 8.88 -0.51 5.61
C LYS A 150 9.91 -0.77 6.70
N TYR A 151 9.49 -0.74 7.97
CA TYR A 151 10.38 -0.95 9.12
C TYR A 151 10.81 -2.41 9.32
N PHE A 152 10.18 -3.35 8.63
CA PHE A 152 10.58 -4.77 8.65
C PHE A 152 11.74 -5.05 7.68
N SER A 153 12.03 -4.14 6.77
CA SER A 153 13.06 -4.30 5.73
C SER A 153 14.36 -3.61 6.14
N ASP A 154 15.46 -4.37 6.24
CA ASP A 154 16.79 -3.85 6.67
C ASP A 154 17.34 -2.72 5.78
N TYR A 155 17.11 -2.81 4.48
CA TYR A 155 17.52 -1.82 3.49
C TYR A 155 16.45 -1.73 2.40
N PRO A 156 15.41 -0.90 2.57
CA PRO A 156 14.27 -0.89 1.66
C PRO A 156 14.71 -0.33 0.29
N PRO A 157 14.86 -1.19 -0.75
CA PRO A 157 15.53 -0.79 -1.98
C PRO A 157 14.64 0.11 -2.87
N LYS A 158 13.32 0.10 -2.62
CA LYS A 158 12.32 0.87 -3.37
C LYS A 158 11.16 1.28 -2.48
N ILE A 159 11.12 2.54 -2.06
CA ILE A 159 10.09 3.06 -1.14
C ILE A 159 8.69 3.13 -1.80
N SER A 160 8.62 3.26 -3.13
CA SER A 160 7.36 3.40 -3.86
C SER A 160 6.65 2.08 -4.21
N PHE A 161 7.19 0.93 -3.84
CA PHE A 161 6.66 -0.38 -4.24
C PHE A 161 6.44 -1.26 -3.02
N TRP A 162 5.36 -2.02 -2.97
CA TRP A 162 5.27 -3.18 -2.09
C TRP A 162 5.94 -4.35 -2.81
N THR A 163 6.90 -5.03 -2.17
CA THR A 163 7.72 -6.07 -2.81
C THR A 163 7.56 -7.40 -2.09
N GLU A 164 7.92 -8.49 -2.76
CA GLU A 164 7.85 -9.83 -2.15
C GLU A 164 8.76 -9.94 -0.91
N ASP A 165 9.90 -9.26 -0.90
CA ASP A 165 10.77 -9.18 0.29
C ASP A 165 10.08 -8.43 1.45
N ASP A 166 9.33 -7.36 1.16
CA ASP A 166 8.57 -6.66 2.20
C ASP A 166 7.42 -7.53 2.73
N ARG A 167 6.74 -8.29 1.87
CA ARG A 167 5.68 -9.24 2.24
C ARG A 167 6.21 -10.33 3.17
N GLN A 168 7.30 -10.99 2.76
CA GLN A 168 7.93 -12.05 3.56
C GLN A 168 8.38 -11.53 4.91
N LYS A 169 9.11 -10.39 4.96
CA LYS A 169 9.61 -9.83 6.23
C LYS A 169 8.49 -9.36 7.15
N TYR A 170 7.41 -8.82 6.59
CA TYR A 170 6.22 -8.48 7.36
C TYR A 170 5.57 -9.73 7.97
N GLU A 171 5.42 -10.79 7.19
CA GLU A 171 4.83 -12.05 7.65
C GLU A 171 5.73 -12.76 8.68
N ASP A 172 7.05 -12.78 8.47
CA ASP A 172 8.03 -13.32 9.43
C ASP A 172 7.96 -12.58 10.76
N ASP A 173 7.80 -11.25 10.74
CA ASP A 173 7.66 -10.44 11.95
C ASP A 173 6.33 -10.72 12.68
N LEU A 174 5.23 -10.89 11.93
CA LEU A 174 3.96 -11.33 12.50
C LEU A 174 4.09 -12.71 13.16
N ALA A 175 4.67 -13.68 12.46
CA ALA A 175 4.90 -15.03 12.97
C ALA A 175 5.78 -15.01 14.22
N MET A 176 6.89 -14.28 14.21
CA MET A 176 7.78 -14.14 15.36
C MET A 176 7.05 -13.58 16.60
N VAL A 177 6.20 -12.57 16.43
CA VAL A 177 5.45 -11.95 17.53
C VAL A 177 4.35 -12.89 18.03
N LEU A 178 3.58 -13.49 17.13
CA LEU A 178 2.45 -14.35 17.47
C LEU A 178 2.90 -15.68 18.06
N ASN A 179 4.06 -16.21 17.67
CA ASN A 179 4.58 -17.50 18.16
C ASN A 179 4.75 -17.56 19.69
N GLN A 180 4.85 -16.42 20.39
CA GLN A 180 4.87 -16.38 21.85
C GLN A 180 3.51 -16.65 22.50
N TYR A 181 2.42 -16.53 21.73
CA TYR A 181 1.03 -16.64 22.17
C TYR A 181 0.30 -17.83 21.55
N MET A 182 0.89 -18.45 20.52
CA MET A 182 0.36 -19.67 19.93
C MET A 182 0.79 -20.84 20.81
N GLU A 183 -0.18 -21.61 21.32
CA GLU A 183 0.12 -22.86 22.01
C GLU A 183 0.71 -23.85 20.99
N VAL A 184 1.83 -24.47 21.35
CA VAL A 184 2.33 -25.64 20.63
C VAL A 184 1.54 -26.82 21.17
N GLU A 185 0.61 -27.36 20.37
CA GLU A 185 0.02 -28.68 20.65
C GLU A 185 1.09 -29.79 20.62
#